data_AF-A0A1Z9H1C9-F1
#
_entry.id   AF-A0A1Z9H1C9-F1
#
_cell.length_a   1.000
_cell.length_b   1.000
_cell.length_c   1.000
_cell.angle_alpha   90.00
_cell.angle_beta   90.00
_cell.angle_gamma   90.00
#
_symmetry.space_group_name_H-M   'P 1'
#
loop_
_entity.id
_entity.type
_entity.pdbx_description
1 polymer ?
#
loop_
_entity_poly.entity_id
_entity_poly.type
_entity_poly.pdbx_seq_one_letter_code
_entity_poly.pdbx_strand_id
1 'polypeptide(L)' 'MTSFVRKIKRKQLAVAKKKFMKDFKNAMKDFKKQVKCSVCDRTPRPGENIDNWHIDQESNNIDLVCTECHLHAQEVKDD' A
#
# COMPACT_ATOMS: atom_id res chain seq x y z
N MET A 1 -14.06 -41.27 -2.34
CA MET A 1 -12.92 -40.67 -3.08
C MET A 1 -12.91 -39.12 -3.12
N THR A 2 -13.99 -38.42 -2.76
CA THR A 2 -14.10 -36.94 -2.84
C THR A 2 -13.30 -36.16 -1.78
N SER A 3 -13.01 -36.76 -0.62
CA SER A 3 -12.24 -36.14 0.48
C SER A 3 -10.77 -35.85 0.10
N PHE A 4 -10.11 -36.80 -0.58
CA PHE A 4 -8.72 -36.65 -1.02
C PHE A 4 -8.56 -35.54 -2.07
N VAL A 5 -9.49 -35.43 -3.02
CA VAL A 5 -9.50 -34.36 -4.04
C VAL A 5 -9.65 -32.98 -3.40
N ARG A 6 -10.54 -32.83 -2.40
CA ARG A 6 -10.68 -31.58 -1.64
C ARG A 6 -9.38 -31.24 -0.87
N LYS A 7 -8.71 -32.24 -0.29
CA LYS A 7 -7.43 -32.05 0.42
C LYS A 7 -6.31 -31.59 -0.53
N ILE A 8 -6.25 -32.13 -1.74
CA ILE A 8 -5.28 -31.71 -2.78
C ILE A 8 -5.57 -30.27 -3.24
N LYS A 9 -6.82 -29.93 -3.55
CA LYS A 9 -7.21 -28.57 -3.94
C LYS A 9 -6.86 -27.53 -2.87
N ARG A 10 -7.08 -27.84 -1.59
CA ARG A 10 -6.68 -26.96 -0.47
C ARG A 10 -5.17 -26.73 -0.41
N LYS A 11 -4.37 -27.79 -0.62
CA LYS A 11 -2.90 -27.67 -0.65
C LYS A 11 -2.43 -26.81 -1.82
N GLN A 12 -2.99 -27.02 -3.01
CA GLN A 12 -2.66 -26.21 -4.20
C GLN A 12 -3.02 -24.73 -3.99
N LEU A 13 -4.19 -24.44 -3.43
CA LEU A 13 -4.60 -23.08 -3.12
C LEU A 13 -3.71 -22.42 -2.05
N ALA A 14 -3.26 -23.16 -1.03
CA ALA A 14 -2.32 -22.65 -0.05
C ALA A 14 -0.95 -22.31 -0.67
N VAL A 15 -0.45 -23.14 -1.60
CA VAL A 15 0.79 -22.86 -2.34
C VAL A 15 0.63 -21.65 -3.26
N ALA A 16 -0.47 -21.56 -3.99
CA ALA A 16 -0.78 -20.42 -4.87
C ALA A 16 -0.88 -19.12 -4.05
N LYS A 17 -1.56 -19.14 -2.90
CA LYS A 17 -1.65 -17.99 -1.99
C LYS A 17 -0.28 -17.56 -1.48
N LYS A 18 0.59 -18.50 -1.09
CA LYS A 18 1.96 -18.19 -0.65
C LYS A 18 2.77 -17.52 -1.77
N LYS A 19 2.67 -18.04 -3.00
CA LYS A 19 3.33 -17.44 -4.17
C LYS A 19 2.80 -16.03 -4.44
N PHE A 20 1.48 -15.86 -4.50
CA PHE A 20 0.84 -14.56 -4.67
C PHE A 20 1.30 -13.54 -3.61
N MET A 21 1.28 -13.92 -2.33
CA MET A 21 1.70 -13.00 -1.26
C MET A 21 3.18 -12.63 -1.36
N LYS A 22 4.04 -13.55 -1.83
CA LYS A 22 5.46 -13.27 -2.06
C LYS A 22 5.63 -12.27 -3.21
N ASP A 23 4.97 -12.53 -4.33
CA ASP A 23 5.06 -11.70 -5.53
C ASP A 23 4.46 -10.30 -5.26
N PHE A 24 3.32 -10.25 -4.57
CA PHE A 24 2.69 -9.01 -4.11
C PHE A 24 3.59 -8.20 -3.18
N LYS A 25 4.25 -8.83 -2.20
CA LYS A 25 5.19 -8.13 -1.30
C LYS A 25 6.38 -7.54 -2.06
N ASN A 26 6.89 -8.25 -3.06
CA ASN A 26 7.98 -7.75 -3.89
C ASN A 26 7.51 -6.55 -4.73
N ALA A 27 6.36 -6.67 -5.41
CA ALA A 27 5.77 -5.58 -6.17
C ALA A 27 5.48 -4.34 -5.30
N MET A 28 4.95 -4.53 -4.09
CA MET A 28 4.73 -3.45 -3.13
C MET A 28 6.02 -2.80 -2.66
N LYS A 29 7.12 -3.56 -2.48
CA LYS A 29 8.41 -3.00 -2.10
C LYS A 29 8.95 -2.04 -3.15
N ASP A 30 8.75 -2.36 -4.43
CA ASP A 30 9.18 -1.49 -5.53
C ASP A 30 8.21 -0.31 -5.73
N PHE A 31 6.90 -0.53 -5.55
CA PHE A 31 5.92 0.55 -5.50
C PHE A 31 6.27 1.58 -4.42
N LYS A 32 6.60 1.14 -3.19
CA LYS A 32 6.99 2.03 -2.08
C LYS A 32 8.18 2.93 -2.42
N LYS A 33 9.08 2.53 -3.33
CA LYS A 33 10.20 3.39 -3.78
C LYS A 33 9.78 4.45 -4.81
N GLN A 34 8.69 4.20 -5.52
CA GLN A 34 8.16 5.08 -6.56
C GLN A 34 7.09 6.04 -6.05
N VAL A 35 6.53 5.79 -4.86
CA VAL A 35 5.57 6.68 -4.21
C VAL A 35 6.21 8.04 -3.95
N LYS A 36 5.46 9.10 -4.27
CA LYS A 36 5.80 10.49 -3.99
C LYS A 36 4.60 11.21 -3.39
N CYS A 37 4.87 12.24 -2.60
CA CYS A 37 3.82 13.09 -2.07
C CYS A 37 3.21 13.91 -3.21
N SER A 38 1.89 13.91 -3.37
CA SER A 38 1.20 14.71 -4.40
C SER A 38 1.37 16.21 -4.22
N VAL A 39 1.63 16.69 -2.99
CA VAL A 39 1.75 18.12 -2.66
C VAL A 39 3.18 18.64 -2.81
N CYS A 40 4.17 17.91 -2.29
CA CYS A 40 5.56 18.38 -2.23
C CYS A 40 6.54 17.57 -3.08
N ASP A 41 6.05 16.60 -3.87
CA ASP A 41 6.81 15.67 -4.73
C ASP A 41 7.93 14.89 -4.02
N ARG A 42 7.99 14.92 -2.68
CA ARG A 42 9.04 14.25 -1.91
C ARG A 42 8.83 12.74 -1.93
N THR A 43 9.92 12.00 -2.03
CA THR A 43 9.92 10.55 -1.80
C THR A 43 10.00 10.23 -0.31
N PRO A 44 9.53 9.05 0.11
CA PRO A 44 9.68 8.55 1.48
C PRO A 44 11.15 8.50 1.90
N ARG A 45 11.46 8.99 3.10
CA ARG A 45 12.83 8.93 3.65
C ARG A 45 13.18 7.50 4.08
N PRO A 46 14.47 7.13 4.15
CA PRO A 46 14.87 5.84 4.71
C PRO A 46 14.34 5.67 6.14
N GLY A 47 13.49 4.66 6.35
CA GLY A 47 12.85 4.38 7.64
C GLY A 47 11.46 5.01 7.84
N GLU A 48 10.99 5.85 6.92
CA GLU A 48 9.64 6.40 6.95
C GLU A 48 8.62 5.35 6.50
N ASN A 49 7.53 5.19 7.27
CA ASN A 49 6.45 4.28 6.88
C ASN A 49 5.41 5.01 6.03
N ILE A 50 5.35 4.67 4.74
CA ILE A 50 4.37 5.19 3.77
C ILE A 50 2.93 4.82 4.17
N ASP A 51 2.75 3.74 4.93
CA ASP A 51 1.41 3.35 5.38
C ASP A 51 0.79 4.40 6.34
N ASN A 52 1.60 5.35 6.84
CA ASN A 52 1.14 6.50 7.62
C ASN A 52 0.78 7.72 6.76
N TRP A 53 1.02 7.68 5.45
CA TRP A 53 0.66 8.78 4.55
C TRP A 53 -0.85 8.78 4.29
N HIS A 54 -1.41 9.96 4.07
CA HIS A 54 -2.84 10.15 3.93
C HIS A 54 -3.24 10.07 2.46
N ILE A 55 -4.39 9.46 2.17
CA ILE A 55 -4.97 9.49 0.83
C ILE A 55 -5.77 10.78 0.72
N ASP A 56 -5.53 11.55 -0.34
CA ASP A 56 -6.35 12.69 -0.67
C ASP A 56 -7.75 12.21 -1.10
N GLN A 57 -8.76 12.53 -0.29
CA GLN A 57 -10.15 12.13 -0.54
C GLN A 57 -10.84 13.01 -1.57
N GLU A 58 -10.28 14.18 -1.87
CA GLU A 58 -10.84 15.15 -2.81
C GLU A 58 -10.31 14.90 -4.25
N SER A 59 -9.28 14.07 -4.39
CA SER A 59 -8.75 13.65 -5.69
C SER A 59 -9.57 12.55 -6.35
N ASN A 60 -9.70 12.64 -7.68
CA ASN A 60 -10.25 11.56 -8.51
C ASN A 60 -9.27 10.37 -8.68
N ASN A 61 -8.03 10.51 -8.21
CA ASN A 61 -6.97 9.51 -8.26
C ASN A 61 -6.53 9.10 -6.85
N ILE A 62 -5.79 7.99 -6.74
CA ILE A 62 -5.15 7.60 -5.47
C ILE A 62 -3.90 8.46 -5.27
N ASP A 63 -4.10 9.69 -4.82
CA ASP A 63 -3.03 10.61 -4.49
C ASP A 63 -2.65 10.47 -3.02
N LEU A 64 -1.35 10.28 -2.76
CA LEU A 64 -0.81 10.11 -1.42
C LEU A 64 -0.15 11.41 -0.95
N VAL A 65 -0.57 11.90 0.21
CA VAL A 65 -0.07 13.11 0.86
C VAL A 65 0.76 12.70 2.07
N CYS A 66 2.00 13.19 2.15
CA CYS A 66 2.83 12.94 3.32
C CYS A 66 2.24 13.57 4.58
N THR A 67 2.57 13.02 5.75
CA THR A 67 2.03 13.46 7.05
C THR A 67 2.27 14.94 7.32
N GLU A 68 3.43 15.48 6.95
CA GLU A 68 3.77 16.91 7.11
C GLU A 68 2.81 17.81 6.31
N CYS A 69 2.58 17.50 5.03
CA CYS A 69 1.67 18.27 4.17
C CYS A 69 0.22 18.15 4.64
N HIS A 70 -0.18 16.99 5.14
CA HIS A 70 -1.52 16.78 5.65
C HIS A 70 -1.78 17.59 6.93
N LEU A 71 -0.82 17.64 7.86
CA LEU A 71 -0.94 18.43 9.10
C LEU A 71 -1.07 19.93 8.79
N HIS A 72 -0.24 20.47 7.89
CA HIS A 72 -0.36 21.87 7.47
C HIS A 72 -1.69 22.19 6.79
N ALA A 73 -2.24 21.27 6.00
CA ALA A 73 -3.55 21.46 5.38
C ALA A 73 -4.70 21.48 6.39
N GLN A 74 -4.53 20.82 7.56
CA GLN A 74 -5.52 20.85 8.64
C GLN A 74 -5.44 22.15 9.44
N GLU A 75 -4.23 22.64 9.76
CA GLU A 75 -4.04 23.90 10.50
C GLU A 75 -4.66 25.11 9.79
N VAL A 76 -4.65 25.13 8.45
CA VAL A 76 -5.20 26.24 7.65
C VAL A 76 -6.75 26.21 7.56
N LYS A 77 -7.40 25.09 7.89
CA LYS A 77 -8.87 24.98 7.83
C LYS A 77 -9.57 25.46 9.13
N ASP A 78 -8.81 25.73 10.19
CA ASP A 78 -9.34 26.12 11.50
C ASP A 78 -9.23 27.65 11.80
N ASP A 79 -8.78 28.46 10.83
CA ASP A 79 -8.85 29.94 10.84
C ASP A 79 -9.97 30.47 9.91
#